data_AF-A0A2V3JV52-F1
#
_entry.id   AF-A0A2V3JV52-F1
#
_cell.length_a   1.000
_cell.length_b   1.000
_cell.length_c   1.000
_cell.angle_alpha   90.00
_cell.angle_beta   90.00
_cell.angle_gamma   90.00
#
_symmetry.space_group_name_H-M   'P 1'
#
loop_
_entity.id
_entity.type
_entity.pdbx_description
1 polymer ?
#
loop_
_entity_poly.entity_id
_entity_poly.type
_entity_poly.pdbx_seq_one_letter_code
_entity_poly.pdbx_strand_id
1 'polypeptide(L)'
;MAEMIGQISDELKEHAPFTFFGALTGIAIMLAIVYGGFLPQVASISENIFYVLHPAHVLLSASVTTALYVRYGNKKLWFALLIGYTGSIGIATLSDSIIPHLCEVLLDLPNRGLHIGVIEKPLLTNLAALLGIAIGYRYWKGATEFPHAGHVLLSTWASLFHVITALGATVDLVRIIGILLFLFLAVWIPCCTSDIVYPLLFTEKTEP
;
A
#
# COMPACT_ATOMS: atom_id res chain seq x y z
N MET A 1 12.51 5.61 22.79
CA MET A 1 11.11 5.86 22.36
C MET A 1 10.99 7.22 21.68
N ALA A 2 11.43 8.32 22.30
CA ALA A 2 11.42 9.65 21.68
C ALA A 2 12.23 9.74 20.37
N GLU A 3 13.43 9.14 20.34
CA GLU A 3 14.30 9.11 19.15
C GLU A 3 13.66 8.35 17.97
N MET A 4 13.03 7.20 18.25
CA MET A 4 12.31 6.40 17.26
C MET A 4 11.06 7.14 16.74
N ILE A 5 10.32 7.84 17.61
CA ILE A 5 9.18 8.66 17.20
C ILE A 5 9.63 9.84 16.31
N GLY A 6 10.79 10.43 16.61
CA GLY A 6 11.42 11.46 15.77
C GLY A 6 11.72 10.94 14.37
N GLN A 7 12.40 9.80 14.28
CA GLN A 7 12.70 9.15 12.99
C GLN A 7 11.43 8.83 12.19
N ILE A 8 10.42 8.23 12.82
CA ILE A 8 9.12 7.95 12.17
C ILE A 8 8.50 9.23 11.62
N SER A 9 8.52 10.31 12.41
CA SER A 9 7.94 11.58 11.99
C SER A 9 8.69 12.20 10.81
N ASP A 10 10.01 12.07 10.76
CA ASP A 10 10.81 12.68 9.70
C ASP A 10 10.66 11.90 8.40
N GLU A 11 10.65 10.57 8.47
CA GLU A 11 10.36 9.69 7.34
C GLU A 11 8.94 9.94 6.78
N LEU A 12 7.93 10.05 7.65
CA LEU A 12 6.58 10.39 7.22
C LEU A 12 6.52 11.76 6.52
N LYS A 13 7.23 12.77 7.02
CA LYS A 13 7.26 14.10 6.37
C LYS A 13 7.93 14.04 4.99
N GLU A 14 9.00 13.27 4.85
CA GLU A 14 9.73 13.13 3.59
C GLU A 14 8.89 12.41 2.52
N HIS A 15 8.10 11.42 2.91
CA HIS A 15 7.28 10.62 1.99
C HIS A 15 5.88 11.21 1.72
N ALA A 16 5.44 12.19 2.53
CA ALA A 16 4.14 12.83 2.37
C ALA A 16 3.93 13.49 0.99
N PRO A 17 4.88 14.25 0.40
CA PRO A 17 4.68 14.91 -0.89
C PRO A 17 4.44 13.91 -2.04
N PHE A 18 5.21 12.83 -2.10
CA PHE A 18 5.05 11.81 -3.14
C PHE A 18 3.76 11.01 -2.95
N THR A 19 3.42 10.67 -1.71
CA THR A 19 2.15 9.98 -1.40
C THR A 19 0.95 10.84 -1.76
N PHE A 20 1.01 12.14 -1.46
CA PHE A 20 -0.03 13.10 -1.83
C PHE A 20 -0.13 13.26 -3.35
N PHE A 21 0.99 13.30 -4.06
CA PHE A 21 1.00 13.27 -5.52
C PHE A 21 0.32 12.01 -6.05
N GLY A 22 0.63 10.84 -5.49
CA GLY A 22 -0.07 9.59 -5.79
C GLY A 22 -1.58 9.73 -5.62
N ALA A 23 -2.03 10.22 -4.46
CA ALA A 23 -3.45 10.41 -4.16
C ALA A 23 -4.14 11.39 -5.15
N LEU A 24 -3.46 12.47 -5.53
CA LEU A 24 -3.94 13.40 -6.57
C LEU A 24 -4.09 12.73 -7.93
N THR A 25 -3.13 11.90 -8.35
CA THR A 25 -3.26 11.12 -9.59
C THR A 25 -4.44 10.16 -9.52
N GLY A 26 -4.67 9.53 -8.35
CA GLY A 26 -5.81 8.66 -8.13
C GLY A 26 -7.15 9.40 -8.27
N ILE A 27 -7.27 10.59 -7.66
CA ILE A 27 -8.44 11.45 -7.85
C ILE A 27 -8.60 11.87 -9.30
N ALA A 28 -7.53 12.27 -9.99
CA ALA A 28 -7.61 12.64 -11.40
C ALA A 28 -8.15 11.49 -12.27
N ILE A 29 -7.68 10.26 -12.04
CA ILE A 29 -8.18 9.04 -12.69
C ILE A 29 -9.67 8.84 -12.38
N MET A 30 -10.06 8.94 -11.11
CA MET A 30 -11.46 8.80 -10.68
C MET A 30 -12.37 9.82 -11.38
N LEU A 31 -11.98 11.09 -11.40
CA LEU A 31 -12.77 12.15 -12.02
C LEU A 31 -12.87 11.95 -13.53
N ALA A 32 -11.81 11.50 -14.19
CA ALA A 32 -11.85 11.15 -15.62
C ALA A 32 -12.83 10.00 -15.90
N ILE A 33 -12.87 8.98 -15.04
CA ILE A 33 -13.81 7.85 -15.16
C ILE A 33 -15.26 8.32 -14.96
N VAL A 34 -15.51 9.09 -13.89
CA VAL A 34 -16.86 9.54 -13.53
C VAL A 34 -17.41 10.53 -14.56
N TYR A 35 -16.67 11.60 -14.86
CA TYR A 35 -17.12 12.63 -15.80
C TYR A 35 -17.02 12.20 -17.27
N GLY A 36 -16.19 11.19 -17.57
CA GLY A 36 -16.16 10.55 -18.88
C GLY A 36 -17.30 9.56 -19.13
N GLY A 37 -18.12 9.26 -18.11
CA GLY A 37 -19.23 8.31 -18.24
C GLY A 37 -18.81 6.84 -18.31
N PHE A 38 -17.58 6.53 -17.90
CA PHE A 38 -17.01 5.17 -17.91
C PHE A 38 -17.23 4.40 -16.60
N LEU A 39 -17.89 5.01 -15.61
CA LEU A 39 -18.05 4.43 -14.28
C LEU A 39 -18.69 3.02 -14.31
N PRO A 40 -19.78 2.75 -15.05
CA PRO A 40 -20.37 1.40 -15.06
C PRO A 40 -19.41 0.33 -15.60
N GLN A 41 -18.67 0.65 -16.67
CA GLN A 41 -17.70 -0.26 -17.28
C GLN A 41 -16.52 -0.49 -16.35
N VAL A 42 -15.98 0.58 -15.75
CA VAL A 42 -14.80 0.49 -14.88
C VAL A 42 -15.15 -0.19 -13.56
N ALA A 43 -16.29 0.13 -12.93
CA ALA A 43 -16.73 -0.52 -11.70
C ALA A 43 -16.82 -2.05 -11.86
N SER A 44 -17.31 -2.53 -13.01
CA SER A 44 -17.39 -3.98 -13.29
C SER A 44 -16.04 -4.70 -13.41
N ILE A 45 -14.96 -3.97 -13.72
CA ILE A 45 -13.60 -4.53 -13.83
C ILE A 45 -12.69 -4.07 -12.68
N SER A 46 -13.17 -3.20 -11.80
CA SER A 46 -12.40 -2.55 -10.75
C SER A 46 -11.80 -3.55 -9.77
N GLU A 47 -12.58 -4.58 -9.43
CA GLU A 47 -12.10 -5.71 -8.61
C GLU A 47 -10.95 -6.47 -9.29
N ASN A 48 -11.01 -6.68 -10.61
CA ASN A 48 -9.92 -7.32 -11.34
C ASN A 48 -8.66 -6.45 -11.38
N ILE A 49 -8.84 -5.13 -11.54
CA ILE A 49 -7.72 -4.18 -11.49
C ILE A 49 -7.09 -4.19 -10.09
N PHE A 50 -7.91 -4.22 -9.03
CA PHE A 50 -7.44 -4.38 -7.66
C PHE A 50 -6.60 -5.65 -7.50
N TYR A 51 -7.05 -6.81 -7.99
CA TYR A 51 -6.28 -8.06 -7.90
C TYR A 51 -5.05 -8.11 -8.81
N VAL A 52 -4.83 -7.14 -9.68
CA VAL A 52 -3.55 -6.98 -10.40
C VAL A 52 -2.63 -6.04 -9.62
N LEU A 53 -3.15 -4.90 -9.16
CA LEU A 53 -2.38 -3.88 -8.45
C LEU A 53 -1.95 -4.33 -7.05
N HIS A 54 -2.83 -4.98 -6.30
CA HIS A 54 -2.57 -5.40 -4.93
C HIS A 54 -1.43 -6.44 -4.83
N PRO A 55 -1.38 -7.53 -5.62
CA PRO A 55 -0.23 -8.43 -5.61
C PRO A 55 1.06 -7.76 -6.09
N ALA A 56 0.98 -6.86 -7.08
CA ALA A 56 2.16 -6.10 -7.52
C ALA A 56 2.69 -5.19 -6.41
N HIS A 57 1.81 -4.50 -5.67
CA HIS A 57 2.13 -3.75 -4.47
C HIS A 57 2.78 -4.63 -3.40
N VAL A 58 2.16 -5.77 -3.07
CA VAL A 58 2.68 -6.75 -2.09
C VAL A 58 4.07 -7.24 -2.45
N LEU A 59 4.33 -7.54 -3.73
CA LEU A 59 5.65 -7.94 -4.22
C LEU A 59 6.69 -6.85 -3.96
N LEU A 60 6.38 -5.59 -4.32
CA LEU A 60 7.31 -4.48 -4.12
C LEU A 60 7.55 -4.20 -2.64
N SER A 61 6.50 -4.13 -1.82
CA SER A 61 6.64 -3.91 -0.37
C SER A 61 7.44 -5.04 0.29
N ALA A 62 7.16 -6.30 -0.03
CA ALA A 62 7.92 -7.45 0.46
C ALA A 62 9.41 -7.37 0.07
N SER A 63 9.69 -6.91 -1.15
CA SER A 63 11.06 -6.74 -1.63
C SER A 63 11.83 -5.65 -0.87
N VAL A 64 11.21 -4.48 -0.65
CA VAL A 64 11.81 -3.34 0.04
C VAL A 64 12.01 -3.67 1.52
N THR A 65 10.95 -4.13 2.19
CA THR A 65 10.98 -4.53 3.61
C THR A 65 12.07 -5.58 3.86
N THR A 66 12.15 -6.62 3.03
CA THR A 66 13.17 -7.66 3.16
C THR A 66 14.57 -7.13 2.88
N ALA A 67 14.73 -6.34 1.82
CA ALA A 67 16.03 -5.78 1.45
C ALA A 67 16.61 -4.88 2.54
N LEU A 68 15.77 -4.04 3.16
CA LEU A 68 16.17 -3.17 4.27
C LEU A 68 16.56 -3.97 5.51
N TYR A 69 15.78 -4.98 5.88
CA TYR A 69 16.15 -5.88 6.97
C TYR A 69 17.51 -6.56 6.73
N VAL A 70 17.73 -7.11 5.53
CA VAL A 70 18.99 -7.81 5.19
C VAL A 70 20.18 -6.86 5.09
N ARG A 71 19.93 -5.59 4.73
CA ARG A 71 20.96 -4.55 4.60
C ARG A 71 21.44 -4.03 5.95
N TYR A 72 20.53 -3.75 6.86
CA TYR A 72 20.82 -3.11 8.15
C TYR A 72 20.80 -4.08 9.34
N GLY A 73 20.23 -5.26 9.17
CA GLY A 73 20.15 -6.29 10.19
C GLY A 73 20.92 -7.56 9.85
N ASN A 74 20.43 -8.66 10.40
CA ASN A 74 21.04 -9.96 10.27
C ASN A 74 20.55 -10.67 9.00
N LYS A 75 21.44 -11.31 8.25
CA LYS A 75 21.09 -12.03 7.00
C LYS A 75 20.43 -13.39 7.23
N LYS A 76 19.70 -13.56 8.35
CA LYS A 76 19.06 -14.82 8.72
C LYS A 76 17.78 -14.99 7.91
N LEU A 77 17.75 -16.00 7.04
CA LEU A 77 16.64 -16.26 6.12
C LEU A 77 15.26 -16.35 6.82
N TRP A 78 15.19 -17.00 7.98
CA TRP A 78 13.93 -17.13 8.73
C TRP A 78 13.34 -15.78 9.19
N PHE A 79 14.20 -14.85 9.62
CA PHE A 79 13.74 -13.50 9.98
C PHE A 79 13.39 -12.68 8.74
N ALA A 80 14.15 -12.81 7.66
CA ALA A 80 13.82 -12.17 6.39
C ALA A 80 12.44 -12.61 5.85
N LEU A 81 12.13 -13.91 5.94
CA LEU A 81 10.81 -14.46 5.60
C LEU A 81 9.72 -13.88 6.50
N LEU A 82 9.90 -13.91 7.82
CA LEU A 82 8.89 -13.45 8.76
C LEU A 82 8.62 -11.95 8.60
N ILE A 83 9.66 -11.12 8.59
CA ILE A 83 9.56 -9.67 8.51
C ILE A 83 9.03 -9.24 7.15
N GLY A 84 9.58 -9.79 6.06
CA GLY A 84 9.13 -9.46 4.71
C GLY A 84 7.67 -9.88 4.45
N TYR A 85 7.24 -11.04 4.97
CA TYR A 85 5.86 -11.50 4.80
C TYR A 85 4.87 -10.69 5.64
N THR A 86 5.14 -10.52 6.93
CA THR A 86 4.24 -9.78 7.83
C THR A 86 4.19 -8.29 7.52
N GLY A 87 5.33 -7.69 7.16
CA GLY A 87 5.44 -6.29 6.76
C GLY A 87 4.83 -5.98 5.39
N SER A 88 4.72 -6.96 4.49
CA SER A 88 4.01 -6.75 3.22
C SER A 88 2.53 -7.06 3.33
N ILE A 89 2.17 -8.28 3.71
CA ILE A 89 0.78 -8.74 3.71
C ILE A 89 -0.06 -8.02 4.77
N GLY A 90 0.47 -7.85 5.98
CA GLY A 90 -0.24 -7.17 7.05
C GLY A 90 -0.58 -5.73 6.68
N ILE A 91 0.41 -5.02 6.12
CA ILE A 91 0.23 -3.63 5.71
C ILE A 91 -0.58 -3.48 4.43
N ALA A 92 -0.37 -4.31 3.40
CA ALA A 92 -1.19 -4.28 2.20
C ALA A 92 -2.67 -4.56 2.51
N THR A 93 -2.95 -5.41 3.50
CA THR A 93 -4.33 -5.63 3.96
C THR A 93 -4.89 -4.39 4.67
N LEU A 94 -4.09 -3.70 5.48
CA LEU A 94 -4.50 -2.47 6.15
C LEU A 94 -4.73 -1.33 5.14
N SER A 95 -3.76 -1.08 4.26
CA SER A 95 -3.74 0.02 3.31
C SER A 95 -4.76 -0.16 2.18
N ASP A 96 -4.83 -1.34 1.58
CA ASP A 96 -5.55 -1.53 0.32
C ASP A 96 -6.97 -2.09 0.53
N SER A 97 -7.28 -2.62 1.73
CA SER A 97 -8.56 -3.27 2.03
C SER A 97 -9.29 -2.63 3.21
N ILE A 98 -8.65 -2.55 4.38
CA ILE A 98 -9.32 -2.13 5.62
C ILE A 98 -9.62 -0.63 5.60
N ILE A 99 -8.62 0.23 5.34
CA ILE A 99 -8.81 1.69 5.32
C ILE A 99 -9.75 2.11 4.18
N PRO A 100 -9.65 1.56 2.95
CA PRO A 100 -10.61 1.82 1.89
C PRO A 100 -12.03 1.42 2.28
N HIS A 101 -12.22 0.24 2.89
CA HIS A 101 -13.54 -0.15 3.38
C HIS A 101 -14.09 0.81 4.47
N LEU A 102 -13.23 1.31 5.37
CA LEU A 102 -13.63 2.35 6.33
C LEU A 102 -14.06 3.64 5.62
N CYS A 103 -13.39 4.04 4.55
CA CYS A 103 -13.79 5.15 3.69
C CYS A 103 -15.19 4.92 3.10
N GLU A 104 -15.44 3.72 2.54
CA GLU A 104 -16.74 3.36 1.97
C GLU A 104 -17.87 3.49 2.99
N VAL A 105 -17.63 3.02 4.22
CA VAL A 105 -18.59 3.08 5.32
C VAL A 105 -18.83 4.52 5.76
N LEU A 106 -17.78 5.32 5.92
CA LEU A 106 -17.87 6.70 6.40
C LEU A 106 -18.50 7.65 5.36
N LEU A 107 -18.30 7.39 4.07
CA LEU A 107 -18.88 8.17 2.98
C LEU A 107 -20.25 7.66 2.52
N ASP A 108 -20.80 6.68 3.24
CA ASP A 108 -22.08 6.05 2.97
C ASP A 108 -22.20 5.55 1.51
N LEU A 109 -21.14 4.91 0.98
CA LEU A 109 -21.13 4.42 -0.40
C LEU A 109 -22.11 3.24 -0.57
N PRO A 110 -22.75 3.08 -1.74
CA PRO A 110 -23.83 2.13 -1.93
C PRO A 110 -23.38 0.66 -2.00
N ASN A 111 -22.20 0.38 -2.54
CA ASN A 111 -21.74 -0.99 -2.82
C ASN A 111 -20.52 -1.38 -1.97
N ARG A 112 -20.58 -1.16 -0.65
CA ARG A 112 -19.45 -1.41 0.27
C ARG A 112 -19.06 -2.89 0.26
N GLY A 113 -17.76 -3.16 0.22
CA GLY A 113 -17.24 -4.52 0.15
C GLY A 113 -15.85 -4.62 0.75
N LEU A 114 -15.66 -5.54 1.70
CA LEU A 114 -14.34 -5.81 2.24
C LEU A 114 -13.62 -6.86 1.39
N HIS A 115 -12.75 -6.38 0.51
CA HIS A 115 -11.91 -7.22 -0.35
C HIS A 115 -10.54 -7.46 0.27
N ILE A 116 -10.30 -8.66 0.80
CA ILE A 116 -9.03 -9.06 1.42
C ILE A 116 -8.27 -9.99 0.47
N GLY A 117 -7.25 -9.46 -0.19
CA GLY A 117 -6.50 -10.19 -1.22
C GLY A 117 -5.90 -11.52 -0.76
N VAL A 118 -5.46 -11.60 0.50
CA VAL A 118 -4.90 -12.84 1.10
C VAL A 118 -5.95 -13.95 1.23
N ILE A 119 -7.22 -13.59 1.41
CA ILE A 119 -8.32 -14.53 1.62
C ILE A 119 -8.99 -14.86 0.29
N GLU A 120 -9.22 -13.85 -0.56
CA GLU A 120 -9.92 -13.99 -1.84
C GLU A 120 -9.02 -14.57 -2.93
N LYS A 121 -7.73 -14.19 -2.96
CA LYS A 121 -6.72 -14.65 -3.92
C LYS A 121 -5.44 -15.13 -3.21
N PRO A 122 -5.53 -16.11 -2.30
CA PRO A 122 -4.42 -16.53 -1.44
C PRO A 122 -3.18 -16.94 -2.24
N LEU A 123 -3.37 -17.69 -3.32
CA LEU A 123 -2.24 -18.14 -4.15
C LEU A 123 -1.51 -16.94 -4.77
N LEU A 124 -2.24 -15.98 -5.31
CA LEU A 124 -1.66 -14.84 -6.01
C LEU A 124 -0.91 -13.92 -5.04
N THR A 125 -1.55 -13.56 -3.93
CA THR A 125 -0.97 -12.64 -2.94
C THR A 125 0.21 -13.26 -2.19
N ASN A 126 0.10 -14.52 -1.78
CA ASN A 126 1.19 -15.18 -1.05
C ASN A 126 2.39 -15.48 -1.95
N LEU A 127 2.18 -15.87 -3.21
CA LEU A 127 3.29 -16.03 -4.16
C LEU A 127 3.97 -14.70 -4.46
N ALA A 128 3.20 -13.62 -4.62
CA ALA A 128 3.76 -12.28 -4.79
C ALA A 128 4.63 -11.86 -3.59
N ALA A 129 4.17 -12.10 -2.36
CA ALA A 129 4.94 -11.83 -1.14
C ALA A 129 6.23 -12.66 -1.10
N LEU A 130 6.16 -13.98 -1.34
CA LEU A 130 7.33 -14.86 -1.33
C LEU A 130 8.34 -14.50 -2.42
N LEU A 131 7.87 -14.15 -3.63
CA LEU A 131 8.72 -13.67 -4.71
C LEU A 131 9.39 -12.34 -4.34
N GLY A 132 8.64 -11.39 -3.77
CA GLY A 132 9.17 -10.13 -3.28
C GLY A 132 10.26 -10.34 -2.23
N ILE A 133 10.04 -11.21 -1.25
CA ILE A 133 11.04 -11.59 -0.24
C ILE A 133 12.29 -12.18 -0.91
N ALA A 134 12.13 -13.10 -1.87
CA ALA A 134 13.25 -13.71 -2.57
C ALA A 134 14.08 -12.66 -3.34
N ILE A 135 13.41 -11.71 -4.01
CA ILE A 135 14.05 -10.59 -4.72
C ILE A 135 14.79 -9.70 -3.72
N GLY A 136 14.12 -9.25 -2.66
CA GLY A 136 14.71 -8.38 -1.63
C GLY A 136 15.91 -9.03 -0.95
N TYR A 137 15.81 -10.32 -0.62
CA TYR A 137 16.90 -11.08 -0.02
C TYR A 137 18.09 -11.25 -0.97
N ARG A 138 17.86 -11.46 -2.28
CA ARG A 138 18.91 -11.65 -3.28
C ARG A 138 19.61 -10.35 -3.68
N TYR A 139 18.85 -9.26 -3.74
CA TYR A 139 19.25 -7.95 -4.27
C TYR A 139 19.26 -6.84 -3.20
N TRP A 140 19.44 -7.20 -1.93
CA TRP A 140 19.41 -6.26 -0.78
C TRP A 140 20.33 -5.03 -0.90
N LYS A 141 21.45 -5.16 -1.63
CA LYS A 141 22.37 -4.04 -1.91
C LYS A 141 21.76 -2.96 -2.81
N GLY A 142 20.74 -3.32 -3.57
CA GLY A 142 19.99 -2.45 -4.47
C GLY A 142 18.61 -2.10 -3.95
N ALA A 143 18.40 -2.04 -2.62
CA ALA A 143 17.24 -1.36 -2.06
C ALA A 143 17.28 0.10 -2.53
N THR A 144 16.49 0.43 -3.55
CA THR A 144 16.44 1.76 -4.16
C THR A 144 15.10 2.43 -3.88
N GLU A 145 15.05 3.74 -4.08
CA GLU A 145 13.84 4.55 -4.00
C GLU A 145 12.78 4.13 -5.04
N PHE A 146 13.17 3.44 -6.12
CA PHE A 146 12.26 3.08 -7.21
C PHE A 146 11.21 2.02 -6.81
N PRO A 147 11.56 0.85 -6.24
CA PRO A 147 10.58 -0.07 -5.66
C PRO A 147 9.74 0.57 -4.53
N HIS A 148 10.31 1.54 -3.81
CA HIS A 148 9.59 2.29 -2.78
C HIS A 148 8.49 3.16 -3.40
N ALA A 149 8.85 4.07 -4.30
CA ALA A 149 7.90 4.91 -5.04
C ALA A 149 6.85 4.09 -5.80
N GLY A 150 7.28 2.97 -6.40
CA GLY A 150 6.39 2.05 -7.10
C GLY A 150 5.32 1.45 -6.20
N HIS A 151 5.67 0.97 -5.01
CA HIS A 151 4.69 0.35 -4.12
C HIS A 151 3.69 1.40 -3.58
N VAL A 152 4.14 2.62 -3.24
CA VAL A 152 3.26 3.71 -2.75
C VAL A 152 2.22 4.07 -3.81
N LEU A 153 2.65 4.22 -5.06
CA LEU A 153 1.77 4.53 -6.18
C LEU A 153 0.76 3.41 -6.45
N LEU A 154 1.24 2.15 -6.50
CA LEU A 154 0.38 1.00 -6.73
C LEU A 154 -0.64 0.78 -5.60
N SER A 155 -0.26 1.00 -4.34
CA SER A 155 -1.18 0.95 -3.19
C SER A 155 -2.24 2.04 -3.27
N THR A 156 -1.86 3.26 -3.67
CA THR A 156 -2.82 4.35 -3.87
C THR A 156 -3.84 3.98 -4.95
N TRP A 157 -3.38 3.40 -6.06
CA TRP A 157 -4.27 2.98 -7.14
C TRP A 157 -5.12 1.76 -6.77
N ALA A 158 -4.56 0.79 -6.04
CA ALA A 158 -5.32 -0.34 -5.52
C ALA A 158 -6.46 0.15 -4.60
N SER A 159 -6.14 1.04 -3.66
CA SER A 159 -7.11 1.68 -2.77
C SER A 159 -8.17 2.48 -3.54
N LEU A 160 -7.79 3.15 -4.62
CA LEU A 160 -8.73 3.86 -5.49
C LEU A 160 -9.71 2.88 -6.16
N PHE A 161 -9.21 1.83 -6.81
CA PHE A 161 -10.07 0.87 -7.50
C PHE A 161 -10.92 0.05 -6.51
N HIS A 162 -10.47 -0.13 -5.28
CA HIS A 162 -11.30 -0.64 -4.19
C HIS A 162 -12.52 0.28 -3.97
N VAL A 163 -12.28 1.58 -3.73
CA VAL A 163 -13.36 2.59 -3.57
C VAL A 163 -14.24 2.74 -4.82
N ILE A 164 -13.70 2.61 -6.03
CA ILE A 164 -14.48 2.68 -7.28
C ILE A 164 -15.48 1.54 -7.38
N THR A 165 -15.15 0.34 -6.88
CA THR A 165 -16.11 -0.77 -6.80
C THR A 165 -17.31 -0.40 -5.93
N ALA A 166 -17.09 0.36 -4.86
CA ALA A 166 -18.14 0.82 -3.97
C ALA A 166 -18.95 2.02 -4.51
N LEU A 167 -18.43 2.75 -5.49
CA LEU A 167 -19.13 3.89 -6.11
C LEU A 167 -20.32 3.39 -6.94
N GLY A 168 -21.51 3.93 -6.67
CA GLY A 168 -22.73 3.59 -7.41
C GLY A 168 -23.28 4.71 -8.30
N ALA A 169 -22.77 5.94 -8.19
CA ALA A 169 -23.27 7.10 -8.93
C ALA A 169 -22.25 8.26 -8.91
N THR A 170 -22.71 9.47 -9.23
CA THR A 170 -21.92 10.70 -9.19
C THR A 170 -21.29 10.97 -7.81
N VAL A 171 -20.09 11.57 -7.84
CA VAL A 171 -19.38 12.03 -6.64
C VAL A 171 -19.57 13.53 -6.46
N ASP A 172 -20.00 13.94 -5.28
CA ASP A 172 -20.02 15.35 -4.88
C ASP A 172 -18.66 15.75 -4.26
N LEU A 173 -18.49 17.04 -4.00
CA LEU A 173 -17.22 17.59 -3.51
C LEU A 173 -16.80 17.00 -2.15
N VAL A 174 -17.75 16.72 -1.26
CA VAL A 174 -17.43 16.15 0.07
C VAL A 174 -16.85 14.76 -0.08
N ARG A 175 -17.46 13.93 -0.95
CA ARG A 175 -16.92 12.60 -1.28
C ARG A 175 -15.55 12.69 -1.94
N ILE A 176 -15.33 13.62 -2.87
CA ILE A 176 -14.01 13.77 -3.53
C ILE A 176 -12.93 14.11 -2.50
N ILE A 177 -13.18 15.08 -1.62
CA ILE A 177 -12.22 15.46 -0.56
C ILE A 177 -12.02 14.31 0.41
N GLY A 178 -13.10 13.63 0.81
CA GLY A 178 -13.04 12.45 1.66
C GLY A 178 -12.15 11.36 1.06
N ILE A 179 -12.42 10.96 -0.18
CA ILE A 179 -11.64 9.94 -0.89
C ILE A 179 -10.18 10.37 -1.02
N LEU A 180 -9.88 11.63 -1.34
CA LEU A 180 -8.50 12.13 -1.43
C LEU A 180 -7.76 11.93 -0.10
N LEU A 181 -8.39 12.35 1.01
CA LEU A 181 -7.81 12.21 2.35
C LEU A 181 -7.63 10.74 2.72
N PHE A 182 -8.60 9.89 2.41
CA PHE A 182 -8.51 8.46 2.69
C PHE A 182 -7.43 7.78 1.86
N LEU A 183 -7.32 8.08 0.56
CA LEU A 183 -6.24 7.53 -0.28
C LEU A 183 -4.86 7.96 0.24
N PHE A 184 -4.72 9.22 0.64
CA PHE A 184 -3.47 9.71 1.23
C PHE A 184 -3.15 8.99 2.54
N LEU A 185 -4.10 8.93 3.50
CA LEU A 185 -3.87 8.32 4.82
C LEU A 185 -3.71 6.80 4.74
N ALA A 186 -4.43 6.15 3.83
CA ALA A 186 -4.40 4.71 3.60
C ALA A 186 -3.01 4.22 3.18
N VAL A 187 -2.23 5.04 2.49
CA VAL A 187 -0.89 4.68 2.05
C VAL A 187 0.16 5.29 2.97
N TRP A 188 0.02 6.58 3.31
CA TRP A 188 1.01 7.32 4.08
C TRP A 188 1.25 6.72 5.47
N ILE A 189 0.19 6.33 6.19
CA ILE A 189 0.35 5.80 7.54
C ILE A 189 0.91 4.36 7.50
N PRO A 190 0.23 3.38 6.91
CA PRO A 190 0.67 1.98 7.02
C PRO A 190 1.85 1.64 6.11
N CYS A 191 1.91 2.10 4.85
CA CYS A 191 3.00 1.74 3.93
C CYS A 191 4.32 2.39 4.36
N CYS A 192 4.36 3.70 4.58
CA CYS A 192 5.59 4.37 5.00
C CYS A 192 6.09 3.88 6.37
N THR A 193 5.18 3.58 7.30
CA THR A 193 5.57 2.98 8.59
C THR A 193 6.11 1.56 8.41
N SER A 194 5.49 0.75 7.56
CA SER A 194 5.96 -0.62 7.30
C SER A 194 7.33 -0.66 6.69
N ASP A 195 7.53 0.06 5.58
CA ASP A 195 8.70 -0.18 4.76
C ASP A 195 9.98 0.29 5.43
N ILE A 196 9.88 1.16 6.44
CA ILE A 196 11.05 1.75 7.10
C ILE A 196 11.12 1.32 8.56
N VAL A 197 10.08 1.56 9.33
CA VAL A 197 10.11 1.37 10.79
C VAL A 197 10.10 -0.11 11.12
N TYR A 198 9.19 -0.86 10.51
CA TYR A 198 8.98 -2.27 10.83
C TYR A 198 10.24 -3.14 10.66
N PRO A 199 10.98 -3.12 9.53
CA PRO A 199 12.19 -3.92 9.39
C PRO A 199 13.30 -3.47 10.33
N LEU A 200 13.41 -2.16 10.61
CA LEU A 200 14.45 -1.59 11.47
C LEU A 200 14.26 -1.95 12.95
N LEU A 201 13.02 -2.17 13.41
CA LEU A 201 12.75 -2.66 14.78
C LEU A 201 13.43 -4.00 15.09
N PHE A 202 13.74 -4.80 14.07
CA PHE A 202 14.38 -6.10 14.20
C PHE A 202 15.87 -6.09 13.84
N THR A 203 16.44 -4.90 13.62
CA THR A 203 17.89 -4.72 13.44
C THR A 203 18.54 -4.47 14.80
N GLU A 204 19.70 -5.08 15.04
CA GLU A 204 20.49 -4.75 16.22
C GLU A 204 21.00 -3.31 16.05
N LYS A 205 20.79 -2.45 17.05
CA LYS A 205 21.38 -1.10 17.05
C LYS A 205 22.90 -1.24 16.89
N THR A 206 23.43 -0.96 15.72
CA THR A 206 24.82 -0.50 15.64
C THR A 206 24.83 0.86 16.33
N GLU A 207 25.41 0.91 17.53
CA GLU A 207 25.76 2.18 18.16
C GLU A 207 26.54 3.06 17.16
N PRO A 208 26.35 4.40 17.22
CA PRO A 208 26.83 5.35 16.22
C PRO A 208 28.35 5.33 16.02
#